data_AF-A0A4R2L6D7-F1
#
_entry.id   AF-A0A4R2L6D7-F1
#
_cell.length_a   1.000
_cell.length_b   1.000
_cell.length_c   1.000
_cell.angle_alpha   90.00
_cell.angle_beta   90.00
_cell.angle_gamma   90.00
#
_symmetry.space_group_name_H-M   'P 1'
#
loop_
_entity.id
_entity.type
_entity.pdbx_description
1 polymer ?
#
loop_
_entity_poly.entity_id
_entity_poly.type
_entity_poly.pdbx_seq_one_letter_code
_entity_poly.pdbx_strand_id
1 'polypeptide(L)'
;MKEWIETLEAGVRLLIKVIGALILLMLLFWREPLAATFRDLTLAVLTTLDDAGIRLRKANLGGLEFEIDDTRQMVAGVGRALGEAVNVLDAAAPKATDPALRETLDGLSKQLRAAASGTERIDAQIGGAVTRALAVTPAAPGVAPPPATEPVPPAPVPAPPAAADGALAAALPAGGWGIVVGGDVDLASAQDEVARARKAVAQAALPALDVRVLQRGAWFRTVVIFAREADARGALPALQKRVRDSAYPVALERWCLAPVAREGHLLCST
;
A
#
# COMPACT_ATOMS: atom_id res chain seq x y z
N MET A 1 -15.51 14.37 10.93
CA MET A 1 -14.70 13.13 10.78
C MET A 1 -15.57 11.89 10.85
N LYS A 2 -16.38 11.69 11.90
CA LYS A 2 -17.31 10.54 12.03
C LYS A 2 -18.28 10.36 10.85
N GLU A 3 -18.91 11.44 10.42
CA GLU A 3 -19.84 11.47 9.26
C GLU A 3 -19.17 11.08 7.93
N TRP A 4 -17.86 11.32 7.81
CA TRP A 4 -17.06 11.01 6.63
C TRP A 4 -16.73 9.52 6.52
N ILE A 5 -16.43 8.90 7.67
CA ILE A 5 -16.18 7.45 7.78
C ILE A 5 -17.45 6.67 7.46
N GLU A 6 -18.61 7.12 7.98
CA GLU A 6 -19.91 6.48 7.72
C GLU A 6 -20.29 6.52 6.23
N THR A 7 -19.99 7.64 5.55
CA THR A 7 -20.23 7.79 4.11
C THR A 7 -19.33 6.87 3.28
N LEU A 8 -18.05 6.74 3.65
CA LEU A 8 -17.10 5.88 2.96
C LEU A 8 -17.42 4.40 3.17
N GLU A 9 -17.79 3.99 4.39
CA GLU A 9 -18.25 2.62 4.66
C GLU A 9 -19.52 2.28 3.87
N ALA A 10 -20.48 3.20 3.79
CA ALA A 10 -21.69 3.00 2.99
C ALA A 10 -21.36 2.81 1.51
N GLY A 11 -20.42 3.60 0.98
CA GLY A 11 -19.92 3.47 -0.39
C GLY A 11 -19.25 2.11 -0.67
N VAL A 12 -18.36 1.67 0.22
CA VAL A 12 -17.67 0.37 0.10
C VAL A 12 -18.67 -0.80 0.18
N ARG A 13 -19.63 -0.75 1.11
CA ARG A 13 -20.68 -1.79 1.23
C ARG A 13 -21.56 -1.85 -0.02
N LEU A 14 -21.89 -0.71 -0.61
CA LEU A 14 -22.64 -0.67 -1.86
C LEU A 14 -21.83 -1.28 -3.01
N LEU A 15 -20.55 -0.93 -3.12
CA LEU A 15 -19.66 -1.47 -4.16
C LEU A 15 -19.53 -3.00 -4.08
N ILE A 16 -19.35 -3.54 -2.87
CA ILE A 16 -19.29 -5.00 -2.65
C ILE A 16 -20.59 -5.68 -3.11
N LYS A 17 -21.76 -5.10 -2.78
CA LYS A 17 -23.06 -5.63 -3.21
C LYS A 17 -23.22 -5.61 -4.72
N VAL A 18 -22.77 -4.53 -5.38
CA VAL A 18 -22.81 -4.40 -6.84
C VAL A 18 -21.91 -5.44 -7.51
N ILE A 19 -20.69 -5.64 -7.01
CA ILE A 19 -19.75 -6.65 -7.52
C ILE A 19 -20.32 -8.06 -7.31
N GLY A 20 -20.86 -8.35 -6.14
CA GLY A 20 -21.50 -9.65 -5.86
C GLY A 20 -22.69 -9.93 -6.78
N ALA A 21 -23.54 -8.92 -7.02
CA ALA A 21 -24.67 -9.03 -7.95
C ALA A 21 -24.19 -9.25 -9.39
N LEU A 22 -23.15 -8.54 -9.83
CA LEU A 22 -22.52 -8.75 -11.14
C LEU A 22 -21.99 -10.16 -11.31
N ILE A 23 -21.23 -10.68 -10.34
CA ILE A 23 -20.71 -12.05 -10.37
C ILE A 23 -21.85 -13.07 -10.45
N LEU A 24 -22.91 -12.89 -9.65
CA LEU A 24 -24.07 -13.79 -9.67
C LEU A 24 -24.80 -13.75 -11.01
N LEU A 25 -24.99 -12.55 -11.58
CA LEU A 25 -25.66 -12.38 -12.88
C LEU A 25 -24.83 -12.98 -14.01
N MET A 26 -23.50 -12.86 -13.93
CA MET A 26 -22.57 -13.53 -14.85
C MET A 26 -22.67 -15.06 -14.79
N LEU A 27 -22.75 -15.63 -13.58
CA LEU A 27 -22.89 -17.08 -13.39
C LEU A 27 -24.22 -17.61 -13.91
N LEU A 28 -25.28 -16.80 -13.85
CA LEU A 28 -26.62 -17.19 -14.25
C LEU A 28 -26.88 -17.08 -15.76
N PHE A 29 -26.25 -16.12 -16.46
CA PHE A 29 -26.65 -15.77 -17.81
C PHE A 29 -25.63 -16.02 -18.93
N TRP A 30 -24.34 -16.21 -18.65
CA TRP A 30 -23.33 -16.12 -19.72
C TRP A 30 -22.57 -17.42 -20.03
N ARG A 31 -22.79 -17.89 -21.27
CA ARG A 31 -22.06 -18.97 -21.93
C ARG A 31 -20.88 -18.37 -22.72
N GLU A 32 -19.67 -18.77 -22.36
CA GLU A 32 -18.31 -18.70 -22.93
C GLU A 32 -17.63 -17.40 -23.47
N PRO A 33 -18.06 -16.64 -24.49
CA PRO A 33 -17.18 -15.59 -25.05
C PRO A 33 -17.03 -14.32 -24.18
N LEU A 34 -18.07 -13.93 -23.43
CA LEU A 34 -18.06 -12.73 -22.59
C LEU A 34 -17.44 -12.96 -21.20
N ALA A 35 -17.27 -14.23 -20.81
CA ALA A 35 -16.71 -14.61 -19.52
C ALA A 35 -15.24 -14.19 -19.39
N ALA A 36 -14.47 -14.20 -20.49
CA ALA A 36 -13.05 -13.81 -20.48
C ALA A 36 -12.88 -12.31 -20.17
N THR A 37 -13.53 -11.43 -20.93
CA THR A 37 -13.40 -9.97 -20.77
C THR A 37 -13.89 -9.50 -19.39
N PHE A 38 -14.97 -10.10 -18.87
CA PHE A 38 -15.43 -9.76 -17.54
C PHE A 38 -14.64 -10.41 -16.42
N ARG A 39 -14.04 -11.59 -16.63
CA ARG A 39 -13.07 -12.16 -15.69
C ARG A 39 -11.87 -11.22 -15.55
N ASP A 40 -11.40 -10.65 -16.64
CA ASP A 40 -10.31 -9.66 -16.64
C ASP A 40 -10.74 -8.37 -15.93
N LEU A 41 -11.95 -7.87 -16.18
CA LEU A 41 -12.51 -6.72 -15.44
C LEU A 41 -12.69 -7.01 -13.94
N THR A 42 -13.22 -8.18 -13.59
CA THR A 42 -13.42 -8.59 -12.19
C THR A 42 -12.08 -8.73 -11.49
N LEU A 43 -11.07 -9.30 -12.15
CA LEU A 43 -9.70 -9.35 -11.64
C LEU A 43 -9.13 -7.95 -11.47
N ALA A 44 -9.25 -7.06 -12.45
CA ALA A 44 -8.75 -5.68 -12.38
C ALA A 44 -9.42 -4.87 -11.25
N VAL A 45 -10.75 -5.01 -11.09
CA VAL A 45 -11.49 -4.37 -10.00
C VAL A 45 -11.12 -4.98 -8.66
N LEU A 46 -11.03 -6.31 -8.55
CA LEU A 46 -10.62 -6.99 -7.32
C LEU A 46 -9.17 -6.66 -6.94
N THR A 47 -8.23 -6.59 -7.88
CA THR A 47 -6.84 -6.17 -7.59
C THR A 47 -6.78 -4.72 -7.16
N THR A 48 -7.58 -3.84 -7.80
CA THR A 48 -7.63 -2.42 -7.41
C THR A 48 -8.26 -2.26 -6.03
N LEU A 49 -9.29 -3.06 -5.71
CA LEU A 49 -9.93 -3.07 -4.39
C LEU A 49 -9.13 -3.78 -3.32
N ASP A 50 -8.30 -4.77 -3.68
CA ASP A 50 -7.37 -5.41 -2.75
C ASP A 50 -6.21 -4.46 -2.46
N ASP A 51 -5.66 -3.78 -3.47
CA ASP A 51 -4.69 -2.69 -3.26
C ASP A 51 -5.27 -1.53 -2.44
N ALA A 52 -6.53 -1.15 -2.68
CA ALA A 52 -7.22 -0.11 -1.90
C ALA A 52 -7.63 -0.60 -0.50
N GLY A 53 -7.99 -1.88 -0.33
CA GLY A 53 -8.39 -2.51 0.93
C GLY A 53 -7.20 -2.80 1.85
N ILE A 54 -6.05 -3.15 1.29
CA ILE A 54 -4.75 -3.22 1.98
C ILE A 54 -4.34 -1.83 2.47
N ARG A 55 -4.68 -0.76 1.73
CA ARG A 55 -4.45 0.65 2.17
C ARG A 55 -5.47 1.11 3.23
N LEU A 56 -6.76 0.83 3.08
CA LEU A 56 -7.80 1.19 4.05
C LEU A 56 -7.64 0.51 5.42
N ARG A 57 -7.10 -0.71 5.49
CA ARG A 57 -6.75 -1.35 6.76
C ARG A 57 -5.55 -0.70 7.46
N LYS A 58 -4.70 0.02 6.72
CA LYS A 58 -3.52 0.71 7.25
C LYS A 58 -3.84 2.06 7.90
N ALA A 59 -4.98 2.68 7.53
CA ALA A 59 -5.43 4.00 8.00
C ALA A 59 -5.99 4.05 9.44
N ASN A 60 -6.03 2.92 10.17
CA ASN A 60 -6.72 2.83 11.46
C ASN A 60 -5.78 2.75 12.70
N LEU A 61 -4.52 3.17 12.57
CA LEU A 61 -3.56 3.11 13.69
C LEU A 61 -2.67 4.37 13.78
N GLY A 62 -3.17 5.37 14.52
CA GLY A 62 -2.41 6.30 15.38
C GLY A 62 -1.20 7.04 14.80
N GLY A 63 -1.41 8.24 14.25
CA GLY A 63 -0.35 9.22 14.01
C GLY A 63 -0.78 10.32 13.04
N LEU A 64 -1.14 11.50 13.57
CA LEU A 64 -1.98 12.51 12.91
C LEU A 64 -1.29 13.40 11.86
N GLU A 65 -0.13 13.03 11.33
CA GLU A 65 0.62 13.83 10.33
C GLU A 65 0.85 13.16 8.97
N PHE A 66 0.37 11.93 8.78
CA PHE A 66 0.32 11.31 7.45
C PHE A 66 -1.12 11.27 6.90
N GLU A 67 -1.23 11.13 5.57
CA GLU A 67 -2.39 10.59 4.83
C GLU A 67 -3.29 11.57 4.06
N ILE A 68 -2.80 12.75 3.66
CA ILE A 68 -3.51 13.58 2.66
C ILE A 68 -3.17 13.13 1.22
N ASP A 69 -1.89 12.92 0.92
CA ASP A 69 -1.45 12.51 -0.43
C ASP A 69 -1.82 11.06 -0.76
N ASP A 70 -1.75 10.15 0.22
CA ASP A 70 -2.15 8.76 0.04
C ASP A 70 -3.66 8.63 -0.18
N THR A 71 -4.47 9.43 0.54
CA THR A 71 -5.93 9.49 0.35
C THR A 71 -6.27 10.02 -1.04
N ARG A 72 -5.61 11.09 -1.51
CA ARG A 72 -5.82 11.60 -2.88
C ARG A 72 -5.46 10.57 -3.94
N GLN A 73 -4.31 9.88 -3.80
CA GLN A 73 -3.92 8.83 -4.73
C GLN A 73 -4.94 7.68 -4.75
N MET A 74 -5.49 7.31 -3.59
CA MET A 74 -6.51 6.28 -3.50
C MET A 74 -7.81 6.72 -4.16
N VAL A 75 -8.31 7.92 -3.86
CA VAL A 75 -9.53 8.48 -4.47
C VAL A 75 -9.39 8.58 -6.00
N ALA A 76 -8.24 9.04 -6.49
CA ALA A 76 -7.93 9.08 -7.91
C ALA A 76 -7.85 7.67 -8.54
N GLY A 77 -7.30 6.69 -7.82
CA GLY A 77 -7.28 5.28 -8.24
C GLY A 77 -8.68 4.69 -8.40
N VAL A 78 -9.56 4.91 -7.41
CA VAL A 78 -10.96 4.47 -7.46
C VAL A 78 -11.72 5.15 -8.59
N GLY A 79 -11.52 6.46 -8.78
CA GLY A 79 -12.14 7.21 -9.88
C GLY A 79 -11.79 6.64 -11.26
N ARG A 80 -10.51 6.31 -11.49
CA ARG A 80 -10.06 5.68 -12.74
C ARG A 80 -10.69 4.31 -12.97
N ALA A 81 -10.71 3.46 -11.95
CA ALA A 81 -11.30 2.13 -12.05
C ALA A 81 -12.81 2.18 -12.34
N LEU A 82 -13.54 3.11 -11.70
CA LEU A 82 -14.95 3.34 -11.99
C LEU A 82 -15.16 3.83 -13.44
N GLY A 83 -14.31 4.72 -13.93
CA GLY A 83 -14.37 5.19 -15.33
C GLY A 83 -14.13 4.06 -16.33
N GLU A 84 -13.17 3.18 -16.08
CA GLU A 84 -12.90 2.01 -16.92
C GLU A 84 -14.08 1.03 -16.93
N ALA A 85 -14.69 0.76 -15.77
CA ALA A 85 -15.88 -0.09 -15.68
C ALA A 85 -17.06 0.47 -16.46
N VAL A 86 -17.28 1.79 -16.43
CA VAL A 86 -18.31 2.47 -17.24
C VAL A 86 -18.04 2.26 -18.74
N ASN A 87 -16.80 2.45 -19.19
CA ASN A 87 -16.44 2.28 -20.60
C ASN A 87 -16.73 0.84 -21.08
N VAL A 88 -16.46 -0.17 -20.25
CA VAL A 88 -16.77 -1.57 -20.59
C VAL A 88 -18.28 -1.81 -20.67
N LEU A 89 -19.06 -1.29 -19.72
CA LEU A 89 -20.52 -1.43 -19.73
C LEU A 89 -21.16 -0.75 -20.93
N ASP A 90 -20.71 0.46 -21.27
CA ASP A 90 -21.19 1.21 -22.44
C ASP A 90 -20.86 0.48 -23.75
N ALA A 91 -19.71 -0.21 -23.82
CA ALA A 91 -19.34 -1.01 -24.98
C ALA A 91 -20.12 -2.34 -25.06
N ALA A 92 -20.59 -2.87 -23.92
CA ALA A 92 -21.35 -4.11 -23.84
C ALA A 92 -22.86 -3.92 -24.08
N ALA A 93 -23.44 -2.81 -23.60
CA ALA A 93 -24.86 -2.49 -23.73
C ALA A 93 -25.40 -2.60 -25.18
N PRO A 94 -24.74 -2.08 -26.24
CA PRO A 94 -25.26 -2.19 -27.60
C PRO A 94 -25.26 -3.63 -28.14
N LYS A 95 -24.43 -4.51 -27.57
CA LYS A 95 -24.27 -5.91 -27.98
C LYS A 95 -25.27 -6.86 -27.29
N ALA A 96 -25.96 -6.38 -26.25
CA ALA A 96 -26.99 -7.16 -25.57
C ALA A 96 -28.24 -7.30 -26.46
N THR A 97 -28.60 -8.53 -26.80
CA THR A 97 -29.81 -8.86 -27.58
C THR A 97 -31.07 -8.87 -26.71
N ASP A 98 -30.94 -9.12 -25.41
CA ASP A 98 -32.04 -9.08 -24.45
C ASP A 98 -32.32 -7.63 -23.98
N PRO A 99 -33.55 -7.10 -24.17
CA PRO A 99 -33.91 -5.75 -23.75
C PRO A 99 -33.81 -5.55 -22.23
N ALA A 100 -34.11 -6.56 -21.41
CA ALA A 100 -34.03 -6.46 -19.95
C ALA A 100 -32.58 -6.38 -19.46
N LEU A 101 -31.68 -7.13 -20.11
CA LEU A 101 -30.24 -7.04 -19.84
C LEU A 101 -29.70 -5.67 -20.24
N ARG A 102 -30.14 -5.12 -21.38
CA ARG A 102 -29.73 -3.79 -21.84
C ARG A 102 -30.14 -2.70 -20.84
N GLU A 103 -31.38 -2.75 -20.35
CA GLU A 103 -31.87 -1.82 -19.32
C GLU A 103 -31.06 -1.94 -18.01
N THR A 104 -30.70 -3.17 -17.61
CA THR A 104 -29.88 -3.42 -16.43
C THR A 104 -28.47 -2.84 -16.58
N LEU A 105 -27.82 -3.05 -17.73
CA LEU A 105 -26.49 -2.52 -18.02
C LEU A 105 -26.49 -0.98 -18.07
N ASP A 106 -27.51 -0.37 -18.65
CA ASP A 106 -27.69 1.09 -18.67
C ASP A 106 -27.89 1.65 -17.25
N GLY A 107 -28.70 0.98 -16.42
CA GLY A 107 -28.90 1.35 -15.02
C GLY A 107 -27.59 1.29 -14.22
N LEU A 108 -26.81 0.23 -14.41
CA LEU A 108 -25.52 0.05 -13.75
C LEU A 108 -24.49 1.08 -14.21
N SER A 109 -24.41 1.36 -15.51
CA SER A 109 -23.54 2.40 -16.07
C SER A 109 -23.87 3.78 -15.48
N LYS A 110 -25.17 4.11 -15.34
CA LYS A 110 -25.61 5.34 -14.66
C LYS A 110 -25.17 5.39 -13.18
N GLN A 111 -25.32 4.30 -12.44
CA GLN A 111 -24.90 4.23 -11.03
C GLN A 111 -23.38 4.40 -10.88
N LEU A 112 -22.57 3.76 -11.75
CA LEU A 112 -21.12 3.88 -11.70
C LEU A 112 -20.62 5.28 -12.09
N ARG A 113 -21.25 5.94 -13.08
CA ARG A 113 -20.96 7.35 -13.39
C ARG A 113 -21.31 8.28 -12.21
N ALA A 114 -22.42 8.02 -11.53
CA ALA A 114 -22.78 8.77 -10.32
C ALA A 114 -21.75 8.56 -9.19
N ALA A 115 -21.21 7.35 -9.04
CA ALA A 115 -20.14 7.06 -8.10
C ALA A 115 -18.81 7.76 -8.49
N ALA A 116 -18.42 7.70 -9.76
CA ALA A 116 -17.21 8.36 -10.28
C ALA A 116 -17.25 9.88 -10.05
N SER A 117 -18.36 10.53 -10.40
CA SER A 117 -18.55 11.96 -10.11
C SER A 117 -18.61 12.28 -8.60
N GLY A 118 -18.94 11.30 -7.76
CA GLY A 118 -18.81 11.39 -6.30
C GLY A 118 -17.35 11.43 -5.87
N THR A 119 -16.50 10.60 -6.45
CA THR A 119 -15.05 10.57 -6.15
C THR A 119 -14.34 11.87 -6.54
N GLU A 120 -14.70 12.47 -7.68
CA GLU A 120 -14.17 13.79 -8.08
C GLU A 120 -14.58 14.90 -7.11
N ARG A 121 -15.84 14.88 -6.63
CA ARG A 121 -16.30 15.84 -5.61
C ARG A 121 -15.56 15.68 -4.30
N ILE A 122 -15.27 14.44 -3.89
CA ILE A 122 -14.48 14.13 -2.69
C ILE A 122 -13.05 14.66 -2.86
N ASP A 123 -12.39 14.42 -3.99
CA ASP A 123 -11.04 14.91 -4.26
C ASP A 123 -10.98 16.45 -4.21
N ALA A 124 -11.96 17.13 -4.84
CA ALA A 124 -12.06 18.59 -4.78
C ALA A 124 -12.28 19.13 -3.36
N GLN A 125 -13.07 18.43 -2.54
CA GLN A 125 -13.29 18.81 -1.13
C GLN A 125 -12.01 18.64 -0.29
N ILE A 126 -11.24 17.57 -0.50
CA ILE A 126 -9.92 17.37 0.12
C ILE A 126 -8.98 18.49 -0.33
N GLY A 127 -8.96 18.77 -1.64
CA GLY A 127 -8.38 19.96 -2.27
C GLY A 127 -8.56 21.24 -1.45
N GLY A 128 -9.83 21.65 -1.32
CA GLY A 128 -10.19 22.88 -0.63
C GLY A 128 -9.95 22.86 0.88
N ALA A 129 -10.06 21.71 1.54
CA ALA A 129 -9.78 21.59 2.97
C ALA A 129 -8.28 21.81 3.28
N VAL A 130 -7.39 21.23 2.49
CA VAL A 130 -5.93 21.41 2.63
C VAL A 130 -5.52 22.86 2.40
N THR A 131 -6.00 23.48 1.32
CA THR A 131 -5.69 24.88 1.02
C THR A 131 -6.16 25.82 2.13
N ARG A 132 -7.34 25.56 2.73
CA ARG A 132 -7.82 26.33 3.88
C ARG A 132 -6.98 26.10 5.12
N ALA A 133 -6.57 24.87 5.42
CA ALA A 133 -5.71 24.57 6.56
C ALA A 133 -4.35 25.30 6.44
N LEU A 134 -3.76 25.34 5.24
CA LEU A 134 -2.51 26.05 5.00
C LEU A 134 -2.67 27.58 5.10
N ALA A 135 -3.82 28.13 4.70
CA ALA A 135 -4.11 29.56 4.78
C ALA A 135 -4.36 30.09 6.21
N VAL A 136 -4.66 29.20 7.18
CA VAL A 136 -4.99 29.57 8.57
C VAL A 136 -3.76 29.49 9.49
N THR A 137 -2.55 29.35 8.95
CA THR A 137 -1.32 29.49 9.76
C THR A 137 -0.94 30.97 9.81
N PRO A 138 -1.33 31.75 10.85
CA PRO A 138 -0.82 33.11 10.98
C PRO A 138 0.71 33.01 11.12
N ALA A 139 1.42 33.79 10.30
CA ALA A 139 2.84 34.00 10.50
C ALA A 139 3.02 34.45 11.96
N ALA A 140 3.68 33.62 12.77
CA ALA A 140 3.91 33.93 14.17
C ALA A 140 4.58 35.31 14.24
N PRO A 141 4.02 36.29 14.97
CA PRO A 141 4.61 37.61 15.06
C PRO A 141 5.96 37.50 15.77
N GLY A 142 7.03 37.69 15.01
CA GLY A 142 8.34 38.13 15.48
C GLY A 142 8.90 37.42 16.72
N VAL A 143 9.12 36.11 16.64
CA VAL A 143 10.13 35.51 17.53
C VAL A 143 11.47 36.09 17.11
N ALA A 144 12.01 36.98 17.94
CA ALA A 144 13.34 37.54 17.74
C ALA A 144 14.33 36.37 17.54
N PRO A 145 15.21 36.45 16.53
CA PRO A 145 16.22 35.42 16.33
C PRO A 145 17.01 35.24 17.64
N PRO A 146 17.25 33.99 18.07
CA PRO A 146 18.05 33.74 19.26
C PRO A 146 19.40 34.47 19.10
N PRO A 147 19.94 35.05 20.18
CA PRO A 147 21.23 35.74 20.12
C PRO A 147 22.28 34.81 19.54
N ALA A 148 23.05 35.33 18.57
CA ALA A 148 24.13 34.62 17.91
C ALA A 148 25.08 34.07 18.99
N THR A 149 24.97 32.78 19.24
CA THR A 149 25.90 32.07 20.12
C THR A 149 27.18 31.93 19.32
N GLU A 150 28.30 32.44 19.86
CA GLU A 150 29.60 32.27 19.22
C GLU A 150 29.82 30.78 18.92
N PRO A 151 30.28 30.44 17.70
CA PRO A 151 30.46 29.05 17.29
C PRO A 151 31.53 28.43 18.18
N VAL A 152 31.09 27.63 19.15
CA VAL A 152 31.98 26.75 19.92
C VAL A 152 32.67 25.85 18.90
N PRO A 153 34.01 25.88 18.79
CA PRO A 153 34.72 24.98 17.89
C PRO A 153 34.32 23.55 18.25
N PRO A 154 33.81 22.76 17.29
CA PRO A 154 33.34 21.42 17.58
C PRO A 154 34.48 20.65 18.22
N ALA A 155 34.21 20.08 19.41
CA ALA A 155 35.10 19.09 19.98
C ALA A 155 35.41 18.05 18.88
N PRO A 156 36.67 17.58 18.74
CA PRO A 156 37.03 16.61 17.73
C PRO A 156 36.08 15.42 17.86
N VAL A 157 35.19 15.28 16.89
CA VAL A 157 34.27 14.15 16.81
C VAL A 157 35.17 12.93 16.75
N PRO A 158 35.09 12.00 17.74
CA PRO A 158 35.87 10.77 17.66
C PRO A 158 35.56 10.12 16.32
N ALA A 159 36.60 9.83 15.55
CA ALA A 159 36.45 9.19 14.25
C ALA A 159 35.52 7.98 14.43
N PRO A 160 34.41 7.90 13.67
CA PRO A 160 33.52 6.75 13.78
C PRO A 160 34.36 5.49 13.61
N PRO A 161 34.18 4.48 14.48
CA PRO A 161 34.97 3.25 14.40
C PRO A 161 34.87 2.71 12.98
N ALA A 162 36.01 2.51 12.33
CA ALA A 162 36.09 1.94 10.99
C ALA A 162 35.24 0.67 10.96
N ALA A 163 34.15 0.74 10.20
CA ALA A 163 33.01 -0.11 10.37
C ALA A 163 33.28 -1.55 9.91
N ALA A 164 32.56 -2.49 10.52
CA ALA A 164 32.46 -3.88 10.12
C ALA A 164 31.67 -4.05 8.80
N ASP A 165 31.97 -3.21 7.80
CA ASP A 165 31.24 -3.02 6.53
C ASP A 165 31.31 -4.23 5.59
N GLY A 166 32.13 -5.23 5.89
CA GLY A 166 32.31 -6.41 5.03
C GLY A 166 31.12 -7.38 5.01
N ALA A 167 30.25 -7.38 6.02
CA ALA A 167 29.21 -8.41 6.16
C ALA A 167 27.88 -8.09 5.44
N LEU A 168 27.62 -6.81 5.16
CA LEU A 168 26.34 -6.37 4.56
C LEU A 168 26.26 -6.67 3.05
N ALA A 169 27.41 -6.90 2.40
CA ALA A 169 27.50 -7.16 0.96
C ALA A 169 27.11 -8.59 0.55
N ALA A 170 26.74 -9.47 1.49
CA ALA A 170 26.26 -10.80 1.11
C ALA A 170 25.00 -10.65 0.25
N ALA A 171 25.09 -11.12 -1.00
CA ALA A 171 23.99 -11.11 -1.95
C ALA A 171 22.76 -11.83 -1.37
N LEU A 172 21.57 -11.39 -1.76
CA LEU A 172 20.35 -12.13 -1.44
C LEU A 172 20.45 -13.54 -2.05
N PRO A 173 20.03 -14.59 -1.33
CA PRO A 173 20.08 -15.95 -1.86
C PRO A 173 19.25 -16.05 -3.13
N ALA A 174 19.84 -16.60 -4.20
CA ALA A 174 19.12 -16.87 -5.45
C ALA A 174 17.96 -17.85 -5.19
N GLY A 175 16.77 -17.56 -5.72
CA GLY A 175 15.55 -18.32 -5.41
C GLY A 175 15.05 -18.15 -3.97
N GLY A 176 15.64 -17.24 -3.20
CA GLY A 176 15.27 -16.98 -1.81
C GLY A 176 13.89 -16.36 -1.65
N TRP A 177 13.33 -16.58 -0.47
CA TRP A 177 12.05 -16.00 -0.06
C TRP A 177 12.23 -15.05 1.11
N GLY A 178 11.36 -14.06 1.22
CA GLY A 178 11.36 -13.09 2.30
C GLY A 178 9.98 -12.98 2.92
N ILE A 179 9.91 -12.51 4.16
CA ILE A 179 8.68 -12.01 4.77
C ILE A 179 8.91 -10.54 5.09
N VAL A 180 8.14 -9.67 4.45
CA VAL A 180 8.15 -8.23 4.77
C VAL A 180 7.34 -8.05 6.04
N VAL A 181 7.98 -7.60 7.12
CA VAL A 181 7.34 -7.40 8.43
C VAL A 181 7.11 -5.93 8.75
N GLY A 182 7.78 -5.02 8.05
CA GLY A 182 7.75 -3.59 8.32
C GLY A 182 8.08 -2.73 7.10
N GLY A 183 7.97 -1.42 7.27
CA GLY A 183 8.02 -0.48 6.18
C GLY A 183 7.98 0.95 6.68
N ASP A 184 9.14 1.57 6.72
CA ASP A 184 9.38 2.87 7.38
C ASP A 184 9.96 3.86 6.37
N VAL A 185 9.77 5.16 6.62
CA VAL A 185 10.27 6.23 5.75
C VAL A 185 11.73 6.58 6.03
N ASP A 186 12.24 6.17 7.19
CA ASP A 186 13.61 6.39 7.62
C ASP A 186 14.31 5.07 8.00
N LEU A 187 15.63 5.06 7.84
CA LEU A 187 16.44 3.87 8.07
C LEU A 187 16.52 3.47 9.55
N ALA A 188 16.50 4.44 10.48
CA ALA A 188 16.65 4.16 11.91
C ALA A 188 15.43 3.38 12.45
N SER A 189 14.22 3.82 12.11
CA SER A 189 12.98 3.11 12.44
C SER A 189 12.96 1.69 11.86
N ALA A 190 13.45 1.52 10.62
CA ALA A 190 13.56 0.20 10.01
C ALA A 190 14.57 -0.70 10.74
N GLN A 191 15.69 -0.15 11.23
CA GLN A 191 16.67 -0.89 12.04
C GLN A 191 16.11 -1.33 13.40
N ASP A 192 15.27 -0.51 14.04
CA ASP A 192 14.55 -0.93 15.26
C ASP A 192 13.61 -2.11 14.99
N GLU A 193 12.94 -2.12 13.83
CA GLU A 193 12.12 -3.25 13.39
C GLU A 193 12.98 -4.50 13.11
N VAL A 194 14.20 -4.35 12.55
CA VAL A 194 15.14 -5.48 12.40
C VAL A 194 15.45 -6.11 13.76
N ALA A 195 15.70 -5.30 14.80
CA ALA A 195 15.98 -5.82 16.14
C ALA A 195 14.79 -6.61 16.71
N ARG A 196 13.56 -6.09 16.55
CA ARG A 196 12.33 -6.80 16.94
C ARG A 196 12.14 -8.12 16.18
N ALA A 197 12.31 -8.09 14.86
CA ALA A 197 12.17 -9.26 14.01
C ALA A 197 13.21 -10.33 14.33
N ARG A 198 14.48 -9.97 14.58
CA ARG A 198 15.54 -10.90 15.02
C ARG A 198 15.19 -11.57 16.34
N LYS A 199 14.69 -10.81 17.31
CA LYS A 199 14.21 -11.36 18.59
C LYS A 199 13.07 -12.36 18.39
N ALA A 200 12.11 -12.04 17.52
CA ALA A 200 11.00 -12.94 17.22
C ALA A 200 11.47 -14.25 16.53
N VAL A 201 12.39 -14.14 15.56
CA VAL A 201 13.02 -15.29 14.88
C VAL A 201 13.70 -16.21 15.89
N ALA A 202 14.53 -15.65 16.78
CA ALA A 202 15.23 -16.43 17.80
C ALA A 202 14.26 -17.11 18.79
N GLN A 203 13.26 -16.38 19.29
CA GLN A 203 12.28 -16.91 20.24
C GLN A 203 11.39 -18.02 19.66
N ALA A 204 11.13 -17.97 18.36
CA ALA A 204 10.32 -18.99 17.67
C ALA A 204 11.18 -20.06 16.99
N ALA A 205 12.50 -20.03 17.15
CA ALA A 205 13.45 -20.94 16.52
C ALA A 205 13.22 -21.10 15.00
N LEU A 206 12.93 -19.98 14.31
CA LEU A 206 12.62 -20.00 12.89
C LEU A 206 13.90 -20.22 12.06
N PRO A 207 13.84 -21.00 10.96
CA PRO A 207 14.98 -21.26 10.09
C PRO A 207 15.27 -20.09 9.14
N ALA A 208 15.28 -18.86 9.66
CA ALA A 208 15.61 -17.67 8.89
C ALA A 208 17.12 -17.62 8.63
N LEU A 209 17.50 -17.24 7.41
CA LEU A 209 18.89 -17.01 7.04
C LEU A 209 19.39 -15.68 7.62
N ASP A 210 18.55 -14.64 7.55
CA ASP A 210 18.90 -13.30 8.00
C ASP A 210 17.66 -12.41 8.21
N VAL A 211 17.86 -11.24 8.82
CA VAL A 211 16.89 -10.15 8.87
C VAL A 211 17.59 -8.86 8.43
N ARG A 212 17.07 -8.22 7.37
CA ARG A 212 17.69 -7.07 6.70
C ARG A 212 16.71 -5.95 6.41
N VAL A 213 17.26 -4.76 6.15
CA VAL A 213 16.52 -3.64 5.55
C VAL A 213 16.75 -3.64 4.04
N LEU A 214 15.66 -3.65 3.27
CA LEU A 214 15.65 -3.51 1.82
C LEU A 214 14.88 -2.23 1.47
N GLN A 215 15.52 -1.26 0.83
CA GLN A 215 14.88 -0.04 0.36
C GLN A 215 14.24 -0.28 -1.01
N ARG A 216 12.94 0.00 -1.12
CA ARG A 216 12.19 -0.10 -2.39
C ARG A 216 11.32 1.14 -2.55
N GLY A 217 11.64 1.96 -3.56
CA GLY A 217 11.09 3.31 -3.68
C GLY A 217 11.51 4.19 -2.51
N ALA A 218 10.59 4.97 -1.94
CA ALA A 218 10.84 5.85 -0.80
C ALA A 218 10.73 5.15 0.58
N TRP A 219 10.71 3.82 0.63
CA TRP A 219 10.44 3.06 1.86
C TRP A 219 11.55 2.05 2.17
N PHE A 220 11.92 1.98 3.45
CA PHE A 220 12.80 0.98 4.03
C PHE A 220 11.98 -0.19 4.57
N ARG A 221 12.09 -1.35 3.94
CA ARG A 221 11.34 -2.55 4.29
C ARG A 221 12.19 -3.49 5.13
N THR A 222 11.70 -3.86 6.30
CA THR A 222 12.32 -4.91 7.12
C THR A 222 11.87 -6.27 6.63
N VAL A 223 12.82 -7.12 6.24
CA VAL A 223 12.58 -8.41 5.61
C VAL A 223 13.31 -9.52 6.36
N VAL A 224 12.57 -10.56 6.75
CA VAL A 224 13.13 -11.82 7.27
C VAL A 224 13.35 -12.76 6.09
N ILE A 225 14.59 -13.19 5.85
CA ILE A 225 15.01 -13.93 4.66
C ILE A 225 15.05 -15.44 4.96
N PHE A 226 14.53 -16.24 4.04
CA PHE A 226 14.47 -17.70 4.10
C PHE A 226 15.03 -18.30 2.81
N ALA A 227 15.57 -19.51 2.92
CA ALA A 227 16.07 -20.24 1.76
C ALA A 227 14.95 -20.72 0.83
N ARG A 228 13.79 -21.11 1.39
CA ARG A 228 12.68 -21.75 0.67
C ARG A 228 11.34 -21.09 0.97
N GLU A 229 10.44 -21.16 0.00
CA GLU A 229 9.06 -20.68 0.14
C GLU A 229 8.33 -21.33 1.32
N ALA A 230 8.46 -22.65 1.46
CA ALA A 230 7.79 -23.41 2.51
C ALA A 230 8.19 -22.93 3.91
N ASP A 231 9.47 -22.60 4.12
CA ASP A 231 9.98 -22.08 5.40
C ASP A 231 9.41 -20.69 5.70
N ALA A 232 9.37 -19.81 4.68
CA ALA A 232 8.76 -18.50 4.82
C ALA A 232 7.25 -18.60 5.14
N ARG A 233 6.50 -19.41 4.40
CA ARG A 233 5.06 -19.59 4.66
C ARG A 233 4.79 -20.22 6.03
N GLY A 234 5.60 -21.18 6.45
CA GLY A 234 5.50 -21.78 7.79
C GLY A 234 5.83 -20.81 8.92
N ALA A 235 6.77 -19.88 8.71
CA ALA A 235 7.17 -18.85 9.66
C ALA A 235 6.16 -17.69 9.79
N LEU A 236 5.33 -17.47 8.77
CA LEU A 236 4.44 -16.32 8.67
C LEU A 236 3.52 -16.14 9.90
N PRO A 237 2.80 -17.16 10.41
CA PRO A 237 1.92 -16.96 11.57
C PRO A 237 2.68 -16.53 12.83
N ALA A 238 3.91 -17.01 13.02
CA ALA A 238 4.74 -16.65 14.17
C ALA A 238 5.20 -15.18 14.09
N LEU A 239 5.63 -14.73 12.91
CA LEU A 239 6.01 -13.33 12.69
C LEU A 239 4.80 -12.39 12.74
N GLN A 240 3.64 -12.81 12.21
CA GLN A 240 2.41 -12.03 12.31
C GLN A 240 1.98 -11.80 13.76
N LYS A 241 2.09 -12.85 14.58
CA LYS A 241 1.74 -12.77 16.01
C LYS A 241 2.74 -11.94 16.84
N ARG A 242 4.03 -11.99 16.50
CA ARG A 242 5.11 -11.45 17.35
C ARG A 242 5.66 -10.10 16.90
N VAL A 243 5.53 -9.78 15.62
CA VAL A 243 6.11 -8.59 15.01
C VAL A 243 5.00 -7.69 14.46
N ARG A 244 4.28 -8.16 13.43
CA ARG A 244 3.24 -7.36 12.78
C ARG A 244 2.23 -8.23 12.04
N ASP A 245 0.94 -8.06 12.36
CA ASP A 245 -0.19 -8.78 11.76
C ASP A 245 -0.24 -8.68 10.22
N SER A 246 0.20 -7.57 9.67
CA SER A 246 0.27 -7.26 8.24
C SER A 246 1.50 -7.82 7.52
N ALA A 247 2.32 -8.65 8.17
CA ALA A 247 3.45 -9.30 7.51
C ALA A 247 2.98 -10.19 6.34
N TYR A 248 3.76 -10.26 5.26
CA TYR A 248 3.45 -11.04 4.07
C TYR A 248 4.70 -11.62 3.37
N PRO A 249 4.59 -12.79 2.72
CA PRO A 249 5.71 -13.43 2.03
C PRO A 249 5.94 -12.84 0.63
N VAL A 250 7.19 -12.83 0.19
CA VAL A 250 7.63 -12.37 -1.14
C VAL A 250 8.72 -13.27 -1.71
N ALA A 251 8.72 -13.47 -3.02
CA ALA A 251 9.86 -14.08 -3.73
C ALA A 251 10.93 -12.99 -3.96
N LEU A 252 12.11 -13.12 -3.36
CA LEU A 252 13.12 -12.05 -3.35
C LEU A 252 13.64 -11.73 -4.76
N GLU A 253 13.78 -12.74 -5.61
CA GLU A 253 14.22 -12.59 -7.00
C GLU A 253 13.29 -11.73 -7.86
N ARG A 254 11.98 -11.69 -7.53
CA ARG A 254 11.00 -10.83 -8.24
C ARG A 254 10.82 -9.49 -7.55
N TRP A 255 11.08 -9.46 -6.25
CA TRP A 255 10.77 -8.32 -5.40
C TRP A 255 11.93 -7.33 -5.30
N CYS A 256 13.18 -7.79 -5.43
CA CYS A 256 14.41 -7.00 -5.41
C CYS A 256 15.38 -7.48 -6.49
N LEU A 257 15.17 -7.01 -7.72
CA LEU A 257 16.05 -7.32 -8.85
C LEU A 257 17.37 -6.56 -8.68
N ALA A 258 18.47 -7.29 -8.55
CA ALA A 258 19.83 -6.75 -8.41
C ALA A 258 20.02 -5.80 -7.19
N PRO A 259 20.01 -6.32 -5.95
CA PRO A 259 20.23 -5.51 -4.76
C PRO A 259 21.59 -4.81 -4.80
N VAL A 260 21.60 -3.49 -4.56
CA VAL A 260 22.82 -2.69 -4.44
C VAL A 260 23.05 -2.37 -2.97
N ALA A 261 24.20 -2.77 -2.42
CA ALA A 261 24.55 -2.46 -1.05
C ALA A 261 24.71 -0.94 -0.84
N ARG A 262 24.14 -0.46 0.26
CA ARG A 262 24.24 0.91 0.78
C ARG A 262 24.52 0.84 2.28
N GLU A 263 24.84 1.98 2.88
CA GLU A 263 25.10 2.07 4.31
C GLU A 263 23.88 1.57 5.11
N GLY A 264 24.02 0.42 5.75
CA GLY A 264 22.99 -0.20 6.58
C GLY A 264 21.80 -0.86 5.87
N HIS A 265 21.75 -0.90 4.54
CA HIS A 265 20.62 -1.49 3.80
C HIS A 265 20.97 -1.93 2.37
N LEU A 266 20.04 -2.62 1.71
CA LEU A 266 20.11 -2.96 0.28
C LEU A 266 19.09 -2.14 -0.51
N LEU A 267 19.53 -1.43 -1.55
CA LEU A 267 18.64 -0.74 -2.48
C LEU A 267 18.14 -1.71 -3.56
N CYS A 268 16.82 -1.77 -3.73
CA CYS A 268 16.13 -2.62 -4.69
C CYS A 268 15.49 -1.77 -5.80
N SER A 269 15.92 -1.95 -7.04
CA SER A 269 15.19 -1.44 -8.20
C SER A 269 13.93 -2.26 -8.45
N THR A 270 12.83 -1.56 -8.75
CA THR A 270 11.58 -2.14 -9.28
C THR A 270 11.71 -2.48 -10.74
#